data_AF-A0A353T5P6-F1
#
_entry.id   AF-A0A353T5P6-F1
#
_cell.length_a   1.000
_cell.length_b   1.000
_cell.length_c   1.000
_cell.angle_alpha   90.00
_cell.angle_beta   90.00
_cell.angle_gamma   90.00
#
_symmetry.space_group_name_H-M   'P 1'
#
loop_
_entity.id
_entity.type
_entity.pdbx_description
1 polymer ?
#
loop_
_entity_poly.entity_id
_entity_poly.type
_entity_poly.pdbx_seq_one_letter_code
_entity_poly.pdbx_strand_id
1 'polypeptide(L)'
;RALYSEVIERVFDSGSQPVMLSLPPLDAKRYFSWISRNRNAENILHWLGDVEHIYRWQEMYNLAVVGLAAAKQVPLIDIRRAFLEARNYPSLFCEDGIHPNEAGHSLITDTIRSFVAETLPTPAVFSV
;
A
#
# COMPACT_ATOMS: atom_id res chain seq x y z
N ARG A 1 8.33 -7.84 10.31
CA ARG A 1 9.39 -7.98 9.28
C ARG A 1 9.76 -9.44 9.04
N ALA A 2 10.12 -10.24 10.05
CA ALA A 2 10.48 -11.67 9.89
C ALA A 2 9.43 -12.50 9.11
N LEU A 3 8.17 -12.47 9.54
CA LEU A 3 7.09 -13.19 8.84
C LEU A 3 6.91 -12.75 7.37
N TYR A 4 7.13 -11.47 7.06
CA TYR A 4 7.03 -10.99 5.69
C TYR A 4 8.23 -11.45 4.85
N SER A 5 9.43 -11.48 5.43
CA SER A 5 10.60 -12.12 4.79
C SER A 5 10.33 -13.57 4.43
N GLU A 6 9.73 -14.33 5.35
CA GLU A 6 9.38 -15.73 5.14
C GLU A 6 8.35 -15.90 3.99
N VAL A 7 7.37 -14.99 3.88
CA VAL A 7 6.43 -14.99 2.75
C VAL A 7 7.16 -14.75 1.43
N ILE A 8 8.09 -13.80 1.38
CA ILE A 8 8.89 -13.51 0.18
C ILE A 8 9.72 -14.75 -0.22
N GLU A 9 10.37 -15.38 0.75
CA GLU A 9 11.17 -16.60 0.57
C GLU A 9 10.31 -17.75 0.03
N ARG A 10 9.13 -17.98 0.60
CA ARG A 10 8.21 -19.03 0.12
C ARG A 10 7.76 -18.82 -1.34
N VAL A 11 7.61 -17.58 -1.79
CA VAL A 11 7.27 -17.27 -3.19
C VAL A 11 8.46 -17.53 -4.12
N PHE A 12 9.69 -17.25 -3.68
CA PHE A 12 10.89 -17.67 -4.42
C PHE A 12 10.99 -19.19 -4.49
N ASP A 13 10.79 -19.88 -3.37
CA ASP A 13 10.90 -21.35 -3.27
C ASP A 13 9.84 -22.08 -4.11
N SER A 14 8.71 -21.41 -4.42
CA SER A 14 7.70 -21.94 -5.35
C SER A 14 8.09 -21.77 -6.84
N GLY A 15 9.30 -21.29 -7.14
CA GLY A 15 9.78 -21.03 -8.50
C GLY A 15 9.16 -19.78 -9.14
N SER A 16 8.50 -18.92 -8.36
CA SER A 16 7.89 -17.69 -8.83
C SER A 16 8.80 -16.47 -8.61
N GLN A 17 8.48 -15.37 -9.27
CA GLN A 17 9.16 -14.08 -9.08
C GLN A 17 8.27 -13.16 -8.24
N PRO A 18 8.58 -12.95 -6.95
CA PRO A 18 7.82 -12.03 -6.12
C PRO A 18 7.98 -10.60 -6.65
N VAL A 19 6.91 -9.82 -6.52
CA VAL A 19 6.91 -8.36 -6.69
C VAL A 19 6.20 -7.78 -5.48
N MET A 20 6.75 -6.71 -4.93
CA MET A 20 6.21 -6.01 -3.77
C MET A 20 5.45 -4.78 -4.22
N LEU A 21 4.37 -4.44 -3.52
CA LEU A 21 3.73 -3.13 -3.63
C LEU A 21 4.03 -2.36 -2.35
N SER A 22 4.35 -1.07 -2.47
CA SER A 22 4.26 -0.16 -1.32
C SER A 22 2.81 -0.10 -0.82
N LEU A 23 2.60 0.42 0.40
CA LEU A 23 1.24 0.55 0.93
C LEU A 23 0.64 1.91 0.53
N PRO A 24 -0.64 2.00 0.11
CA PRO A 24 -1.26 3.29 -0.13
C PRO A 24 -1.20 4.13 1.15
N PRO A 25 -1.19 5.47 1.07
CA PRO A 25 -1.41 6.30 2.25
C PRO A 25 -2.82 6.09 2.81
N LEU A 26 -3.18 6.83 3.84
CA LEU A 26 -4.55 6.86 4.35
C LEU A 26 -4.97 8.29 4.72
N ASP A 27 -6.26 8.48 4.92
CA ASP A 27 -6.85 9.71 5.48
C ASP A 27 -7.13 9.48 6.98
N ALA A 28 -6.21 9.93 7.84
CA ALA A 28 -6.27 9.70 9.28
C ALA A 28 -7.52 10.28 9.93
N LYS A 29 -7.96 11.46 9.48
CA LYS A 29 -9.15 12.14 10.04
C LYS A 29 -10.43 11.43 9.65
N ARG A 30 -10.53 11.00 8.39
CA ARG A 30 -11.67 10.22 7.91
C ARG A 30 -11.72 8.86 8.61
N TYR A 31 -10.59 8.18 8.75
CA TYR A 31 -10.54 6.90 9.44
C TYR A 31 -10.85 7.02 10.93
N PHE A 32 -10.31 8.03 11.62
CA PHE A 32 -10.67 8.31 13.01
C PHE A 32 -12.18 8.51 13.16
N SER A 33 -12.77 9.36 12.30
CA SER A 33 -14.22 9.59 12.26
C SER A 33 -15.02 8.32 11.98
N TRP A 34 -14.47 7.40 11.19
CA TRP A 34 -15.09 6.10 10.88
C TRP A 34 -15.07 5.15 12.07
N ILE A 35 -13.90 4.95 12.71
CA ILE A 35 -13.75 4.00 13.83
C ILE A 35 -14.37 4.50 15.13
N SER A 36 -14.54 5.81 15.28
CA SER A 36 -15.18 6.39 16.46
C SER A 36 -16.72 6.33 16.41
N ARG A 37 -17.32 5.88 15.29
CA ARG A 37 -18.78 5.78 15.16
C ARG A 37 -19.35 4.86 16.23
N ASN A 38 -20.33 5.35 16.99
CA ASN A 38 -20.98 4.64 18.09
C ASN A 38 -20.02 4.20 19.22
N ARG A 39 -18.89 4.92 19.37
CA ARG A 39 -17.87 4.71 20.40
C ARG A 39 -17.53 6.04 21.06
N ASN A 40 -16.81 5.99 22.19
CA ASN A 40 -16.29 7.20 22.83
C ASN A 40 -15.03 7.69 22.08
N ALA A 41 -15.20 8.72 21.25
CA ALA A 41 -14.13 9.30 20.45
C ALA A 41 -13.01 9.91 21.31
N GLU A 42 -13.34 10.48 22.48
CA GLU A 42 -12.38 11.08 23.40
C GLU A 42 -11.44 10.03 23.98
N ASN A 43 -11.96 8.87 24.40
CA ASN A 43 -11.14 7.77 24.90
C ASN A 43 -10.23 7.19 23.81
N ILE A 44 -10.71 7.09 22.57
CA ILE A 44 -9.90 6.62 21.43
C ILE A 44 -8.79 7.63 21.14
N LEU A 45 -9.11 8.93 21.11
CA LEU A 45 -8.12 9.99 20.88
C LEU A 45 -7.08 10.04 22.00
N HIS A 46 -7.51 9.90 23.26
CA HIS A 46 -6.62 9.83 24.41
C HIS A 46 -5.64 8.67 24.29
N TRP A 47 -6.11 7.49 23.86
CA TRP A 47 -5.25 6.33 23.61
C TRP A 47 -4.30 6.53 22.41
N LEU A 48 -4.78 7.14 21.32
CA LEU A 48 -3.97 7.46 20.13
C LEU A 48 -2.92 8.56 20.39
N GLY A 49 -3.18 9.46 21.33
CA GLY A 49 -2.44 10.71 21.53
C GLY A 49 -2.85 11.81 20.56
N ASP A 50 -2.80 11.53 19.25
CA ASP A 50 -3.29 12.42 18.19
C ASP A 50 -3.81 11.61 16.99
N VAL A 51 -4.71 12.21 16.21
CA VAL A 51 -5.31 11.57 15.03
C VAL A 51 -4.25 11.16 14.00
N GLU A 52 -3.23 11.99 13.80
CA GLU A 52 -2.18 11.75 12.81
C GLU A 52 -1.24 10.59 13.21
N HIS A 53 -1.33 10.08 14.45
CA HIS A 53 -0.66 8.84 14.86
C HIS A 53 -1.07 7.66 13.96
N ILE A 54 -2.32 7.64 13.50
CA ILE A 54 -2.83 6.63 12.56
C ILE A 54 -2.00 6.60 11.27
N TYR A 55 -1.77 7.77 10.67
CA TYR A 55 -0.98 7.88 9.44
C TYR A 55 0.48 7.51 9.69
N ARG A 56 1.09 8.06 10.74
CA ARG A 56 2.51 7.79 11.05
C ARG A 56 2.76 6.32 11.36
N TRP A 57 1.84 5.67 12.06
CA TRP A 57 1.93 4.24 12.33
C TRP A 57 1.90 3.43 11.03
N GLN A 58 0.97 3.74 10.13
CA GLN A 58 0.90 3.07 8.83
C GLN A 58 2.14 3.34 7.95
N GLU A 59 2.68 4.56 7.99
CA GLU A 59 3.93 4.91 7.30
C GLU A 59 5.09 4.01 7.73
N MET A 60 5.21 3.70 9.03
CA MET A 60 6.25 2.80 9.53
C MET A 60 6.14 1.38 8.94
N TYR A 61 4.92 0.90 8.64
CA TYR A 61 4.73 -0.35 7.92
C TYR A 61 5.15 -0.22 6.45
N ASN A 62 4.77 0.87 5.78
CA ASN A 62 5.23 1.12 4.42
C ASN A 62 6.77 1.12 4.31
N LEU A 63 7.46 1.83 5.21
CA LEU A 63 8.93 1.84 5.28
C LEU A 63 9.51 0.43 5.52
N ALA A 64 8.82 -0.42 6.28
CA ALA A 64 9.23 -1.81 6.46
C ALA A 64 9.10 -2.63 5.17
N VAL A 65 8.06 -2.40 4.37
CA VAL A 65 7.86 -3.03 3.05
C VAL A 65 8.94 -2.59 2.08
N VAL A 66 9.16 -1.28 1.94
CA VAL A 66 10.20 -0.72 1.06
C VAL A 66 11.59 -1.25 1.45
N GLY A 67 11.91 -1.25 2.75
CA GLY A 67 13.18 -1.76 3.25
C GLY A 67 13.37 -3.26 3.00
N LEU A 68 12.31 -4.07 3.09
CA LEU A 68 12.37 -5.49 2.77
C LEU A 68 12.56 -5.74 1.27
N ALA A 69 11.86 -5.00 0.41
CA ALA A 69 12.03 -5.10 -1.03
C ALA A 69 13.48 -4.82 -1.44
N ALA A 70 14.07 -3.75 -0.90
CA ALA A 70 15.47 -3.41 -1.14
C ALA A 70 16.43 -4.49 -0.60
N ALA A 71 16.24 -4.95 0.65
CA ALA A 71 17.13 -5.94 1.27
C ALA A 71 17.10 -7.31 0.57
N LYS A 72 15.96 -7.68 -0.02
CA LYS A 72 15.76 -8.95 -0.73
C LYS A 72 15.93 -8.83 -2.25
N GLN A 73 16.26 -7.64 -2.75
CA GLN A 73 16.36 -7.34 -4.19
C GLN A 73 15.10 -7.74 -4.97
N VAL A 74 13.94 -7.52 -4.36
CA VAL A 74 12.63 -7.78 -4.95
C VAL A 74 12.12 -6.49 -5.60
N PRO A 75 11.59 -6.54 -6.83
CA PRO A 75 11.03 -5.34 -7.46
C PRO A 75 9.89 -4.74 -6.63
N LEU A 76 9.85 -3.41 -6.56
CA LEU A 76 8.85 -2.66 -5.81
C LEU A 76 8.03 -1.78 -6.76
N ILE A 77 6.71 -1.96 -6.74
CA ILE A 77 5.75 -1.06 -7.38
C ILE A 77 5.34 0.00 -6.34
N ASP A 78 5.79 1.23 -6.55
CA ASP A 78 5.54 2.35 -5.64
C ASP A 78 4.15 2.98 -5.84
N ILE A 79 3.09 2.25 -5.49
CA ILE A 79 1.73 2.78 -5.50
C ILE A 79 1.53 3.94 -4.52
N ARG A 80 2.28 4.02 -3.42
CA ARG A 80 2.17 5.12 -2.46
C ARG A 80 2.51 6.45 -3.12
N ARG A 81 3.61 6.50 -3.86
CA ARG A 81 4.01 7.69 -4.62
C ARG A 81 2.91 8.12 -5.58
N ALA A 82 2.31 7.19 -6.32
CA ALA A 82 1.21 7.49 -7.24
C ALA A 82 0.02 8.17 -6.53
N PHE A 83 -0.36 7.69 -5.34
CA PHE A 83 -1.39 8.37 -4.53
C PHE A 83 -0.94 9.77 -4.11
N LEU A 84 0.27 9.92 -3.56
CA LEU A 84 0.74 11.21 -3.02
C LEU A 84 0.99 12.27 -4.10
N GLU A 85 1.27 11.88 -5.34
CA GLU A 85 1.37 12.78 -6.49
C GLU A 85 -0.01 13.31 -6.93
N ALA A 86 -1.12 12.64 -6.58
CA ALA A 86 -2.45 13.13 -6.86
C ALA A 86 -2.79 14.35 -5.99
N ARG A 87 -3.09 15.48 -6.64
CA ARG A 87 -3.39 16.76 -5.98
C ARG A 87 -4.45 16.66 -4.88
N ASN A 88 -5.46 15.80 -5.08
CA ASN A 88 -6.50 15.51 -4.09
C ASN A 88 -6.55 14.02 -3.79
N TYR A 89 -5.45 13.42 -3.34
CA TYR A 89 -5.41 11.99 -3.03
C TYR A 89 -6.51 11.49 -2.05
N PRO A 90 -7.07 12.30 -1.11
CA PRO A 90 -8.20 11.86 -0.30
C PRO A 90 -9.46 11.51 -1.11
N SER A 91 -9.60 11.98 -2.36
CA SER A 91 -10.70 11.56 -3.24
C SER A 91 -10.54 10.16 -3.82
N LEU A 92 -9.40 9.50 -3.58
CA LEU A 92 -9.12 8.14 -4.04
C LEU A 92 -9.54 7.07 -3.02
N PHE A 93 -10.04 7.48 -1.85
CA PHE A 93 -10.51 6.57 -0.81
C PHE A 93 -12.02 6.54 -0.69
N CYS A 94 -12.53 5.42 -0.20
CA CYS A 94 -13.87 5.25 0.33
C CYS A 94 -14.11 6.18 1.54
N GLU A 95 -15.34 6.15 2.06
CA GLU A 95 -15.75 6.93 3.23
C GLU A 95 -15.01 6.56 4.52
N ASP A 96 -14.35 5.40 4.57
CA ASP A 96 -13.56 4.98 5.73
C ASP A 96 -12.15 5.56 5.76
N GLY A 97 -11.64 6.11 4.65
CA GLY A 97 -10.32 6.73 4.59
C GLY A 97 -9.13 5.77 4.54
N ILE A 98 -9.36 4.44 4.44
CA ILE A 98 -8.28 3.44 4.33
C ILE A 98 -8.40 2.55 3.10
N HIS A 99 -9.62 2.32 2.59
CA HIS A 99 -9.82 1.51 1.39
C HIS A 99 -9.86 2.40 0.16
N PRO A 100 -9.11 2.08 -0.91
CA PRO A 100 -9.26 2.75 -2.19
C PRO A 100 -10.69 2.60 -2.72
N ASN A 101 -11.22 3.65 -3.34
CA ASN A 101 -12.48 3.57 -4.10
C ASN A 101 -12.20 3.17 -5.55
N GLU A 102 -13.19 3.24 -6.43
CA GLU A 102 -13.03 2.93 -7.86
C GLU A 102 -11.85 3.68 -8.50
N ALA A 103 -11.76 5.00 -8.32
CA ALA A 103 -10.66 5.81 -8.86
C ALA A 103 -9.31 5.45 -8.22
N GLY A 104 -9.28 5.14 -6.92
CA GLY A 104 -8.08 4.65 -6.24
C GLY A 104 -7.61 3.30 -6.78
N HIS A 105 -8.53 2.38 -7.06
CA HIS A 105 -8.23 1.09 -7.70
C HIS A 105 -7.77 1.25 -9.15
N SER A 106 -8.34 2.19 -9.91
CA SER A 106 -7.86 2.55 -11.25
C SER A 106 -6.41 3.04 -11.20
N LEU A 107 -6.07 3.94 -10.27
CA LEU A 107 -4.71 4.43 -10.09
C LEU A 107 -3.71 3.31 -9.77
N ILE A 108 -4.08 2.38 -8.88
CA ILE A 108 -3.26 1.19 -8.57
C ILE A 108 -3.04 0.36 -9.82
N THR A 109 -4.11 0.09 -10.58
CA THR A 109 -4.07 -0.72 -11.80
C THR A 109 -3.14 -0.09 -12.85
N ASP A 110 -3.24 1.22 -13.05
CA ASP A 110 -2.40 1.94 -14.01
C ASP A 110 -0.93 1.94 -13.58
N THR A 111 -0.66 2.12 -12.28
CA THR A 111 0.71 2.03 -11.73
C THR A 111 1.32 0.65 -11.97
N ILE A 112 0.54 -0.42 -11.76
CA ILE A 112 0.99 -1.79 -12.02
C ILE A 112 1.24 -2.01 -13.51
N ARG A 113 0.33 -1.54 -14.38
CA ARG A 113 0.46 -1.68 -15.84
C ARG A 113 1.71 -0.97 -16.37
N SER A 114 1.97 0.25 -15.92
CA SER A 114 3.19 0.99 -16.28
C SER A 114 4.44 0.24 -15.86
N PHE A 115 4.50 -0.24 -14.61
CA PHE A 115 5.63 -1.03 -14.14
C PHE A 115 5.87 -2.29 -14.99
N VAL A 116 4.81 -3.03 -15.30
CA VAL A 116 4.87 -4.23 -16.15
C VAL A 116 5.39 -3.89 -17.55
N ALA A 117 4.89 -2.83 -18.17
CA ALA A 117 5.30 -2.41 -19.51
C ALA A 117 6.76 -1.94 -19.57
N GLU A 118 7.28 -1.36 -18.49
CA GLU A 118 8.66 -0.87 -18.41
C GLU A 118 9.67 -1.96 -18.04
N THR A 119 9.24 -2.99 -17.30
CA THR A 119 10.18 -3.90 -16.59
C THR A 119 10.12 -5.34 -17.08
N LEU A 120 8.99 -5.81 -17.59
CA LEU A 120 8.87 -7.18 -18.09
C LEU A 120 9.11 -7.21 -19.60
N PRO A 121 10.04 -8.04 -20.11
CA PRO A 121 10.15 -8.24 -21.55
C PRO A 121 8.80 -8.70 -22.10
N THR A 122 8.44 -8.21 -23.29
CA THR A 122 7.27 -8.68 -24.04
C THR A 122 7.24 -10.21 -23.94
N PRO A 123 6.10 -10.83 -23.54
CA PRO A 123 6.05 -12.28 -23.45
C PRO A 123 6.58 -12.84 -24.76
N ALA A 124 7.59 -13.71 -24.70
CA ALA A 124 7.96 -14.50 -25.86
C ALA A 124 6.67 -15.12 -26.35
N VAL A 125 6.27 -14.79 -27.58
CA VAL A 125 5.08 -15.35 -28.21
C VAL A 125 5.18 -16.86 -28.00
N PHE A 126 4.27 -17.42 -27.20
CA PHE A 126 4.16 -18.86 -27.11
C PHE A 126 3.66 -19.30 -28.49
N SER A 127 4.60 -19.65 -29.36
CA SER A 127 4.35 -20.34 -30.61
C SER A 127 3.75 -21.69 -30.24
N VAL A 128 2.44 -21.80 -30.43
CA VAL A 128 1.69 -23.07 -30.47
C VAL A 128 1.99 -23.77 -31.79
#